data_AF-A0A819VZM7-F1
#
_entry.id   AF-A0A819VZM7-F1
#
_cell.length_a   1.000
_cell.length_b   1.000
_cell.length_c   1.000
_cell.angle_alpha   90.00
_cell.angle_beta   90.00
_cell.angle_gamma   90.00
#
_symmetry.space_group_name_H-M   'P 1'
#
loop_
_entity.id
_entity.type
_entity.pdbx_description
1 polymer ?
#
loop_
_entity_poly.entity_id
_entity_poly.type
_entity_poly.pdbx_seq_one_letter_code
_entity_poly.pdbx_strand_id
1 'polypeptide(L)'
;MPKLNEFIFNIRSIIPLNNQTHLLSNEDIHRTLTNLTDHQVISCVDYFPSNKSGQCHFYTYPYTMVYYENITNNFPGELFKCVQSVTLFDERPFEHTFFMQIAQAFPFLKELT
;
A
#
# COMPACT_ATOMS: atom_id res chain seq x y z
N MET A 1 -34.15 -6.43 1.61
CA MET A 1 -32.80 -5.87 1.39
C MET A 1 -31.97 -6.94 0.71
N PRO A 2 -31.40 -6.71 -0.48
CA PRO A 2 -30.51 -7.68 -1.09
C PRO A 2 -29.32 -7.88 -0.14
N LYS A 3 -29.03 -9.14 0.23
CA LYS A 3 -27.77 -9.48 0.87
C LYS A 3 -26.70 -9.30 -0.20
N LEU A 4 -25.78 -8.36 0.03
CA LEU A 4 -24.60 -8.25 -0.80
C LEU A 4 -23.75 -9.49 -0.50
N ASN A 5 -23.77 -10.47 -1.40
CA ASN A 5 -23.10 -11.76 -1.16
C ASN A 5 -21.58 -11.66 -1.32
N GLU A 6 -21.09 -10.58 -1.93
CA GLU A 6 -19.67 -10.36 -2.22
C GLU A 6 -19.40 -8.84 -2.22
N PHE A 7 -18.37 -8.39 -1.51
CA PHE A 7 -17.99 -6.98 -1.43
C PHE A 7 -16.57 -6.80 -1.96
N ILE A 8 -16.48 -6.56 -3.26
CA ILE A 8 -15.20 -6.36 -3.95
C ILE A 8 -14.93 -4.86 -4.10
N PHE A 9 -13.76 -4.39 -3.70
CA PHE A 9 -13.40 -2.98 -3.83
C PHE A 9 -11.91 -2.79 -4.09
N ASN A 10 -11.59 -1.62 -4.62
CA ASN A 10 -10.26 -1.11 -4.80
C ASN A 10 -10.28 0.38 -4.45
N ILE A 11 -9.67 0.75 -3.32
CA ILE A 11 -9.73 2.10 -2.78
C ILE A 11 -8.32 2.64 -2.62
N ARG A 12 -8.05 3.78 -3.26
CA ARG A 12 -6.88 4.62 -3.01
C ARG A 12 -7.35 5.91 -2.38
N SER A 13 -6.69 6.34 -1.31
CA SER A 13 -6.98 7.59 -0.62
C SER A 13 -5.71 8.33 -0.25
N ILE A 14 -5.82 9.66 -0.15
CA ILE A 14 -4.76 10.54 0.34
C ILE A 14 -5.16 11.00 1.75
N ILE A 15 -4.26 10.84 2.70
CA ILE A 15 -4.47 11.15 4.11
C ILE A 15 -3.73 12.45 4.44
N PRO A 16 -4.40 13.57 4.73
CA PRO A 16 -3.72 14.76 5.23
C PRO A 16 -3.21 14.50 6.66
N LEU A 17 -1.92 14.77 6.91
CA LEU A 17 -1.29 14.56 8.23
C LEU A 17 -1.41 15.76 9.17
N ASN A 18 -2.16 16.79 8.77
CA ASN A 18 -2.36 17.98 9.60
C ASN A 18 -3.04 17.60 10.92
N ASN A 19 -2.35 17.83 12.04
CA ASN A 19 -2.81 17.57 13.41
C ASN A 19 -3.09 16.09 13.76
N GLN A 20 -2.52 15.12 13.04
CA GLN A 20 -2.64 13.71 13.42
C GLN A 20 -1.64 13.32 14.51
N THR A 21 -2.11 12.72 15.60
CA THR A 21 -1.27 12.16 16.68
C THR A 21 -0.82 10.72 16.41
N HIS A 22 -1.52 10.01 15.51
CA HIS A 22 -1.25 8.63 15.16
C HIS A 22 -1.24 8.45 13.65
N LEU A 23 -0.22 7.77 13.14
CA LEU A 23 -0.15 7.34 11.74
C LEU A 23 -0.90 6.03 11.60
N LEU A 24 -1.84 5.97 10.64
CA LEU A 24 -2.54 4.76 10.23
C LEU A 24 -1.53 3.68 9.76
N SER A 25 -1.62 2.46 10.27
CA SER A 25 -0.81 1.35 9.75
C SER A 25 -1.64 0.40 8.87
N ASN A 26 -0.97 -0.53 8.18
CA ASN A 26 -1.65 -1.62 7.47
C ASN A 26 -2.49 -2.46 8.46
N GLU A 27 -2.01 -2.65 9.69
CA GLU A 27 -2.76 -3.36 10.74
C GLU A 27 -4.05 -2.63 11.15
N ASP A 28 -4.07 -1.31 11.14
CA ASP A 28 -5.30 -0.55 11.42
C ASP A 28 -6.34 -0.71 10.31
N ILE A 29 -5.91 -0.78 9.05
CA ILE A 29 -6.77 -1.10 7.90
C ILE A 29 -7.33 -2.51 8.05
N HIS A 30 -6.47 -3.49 8.32
CA HIS A 30 -6.89 -4.88 8.50
C HIS A 30 -7.85 -5.03 9.69
N ARG A 31 -7.62 -4.31 10.80
CA ARG A 31 -8.51 -4.30 11.97
C ARG A 31 -9.90 -3.77 11.63
N THR A 32 -9.97 -2.71 10.81
CA THR A 32 -11.23 -2.11 10.35
C THR A 32 -12.05 -3.06 9.48
N LEU A 33 -11.37 -3.94 8.73
CA LEU A 33 -11.97 -4.85 7.76
C LEU A 33 -12.10 -6.29 8.27
N THR A 34 -11.97 -6.52 9.57
CA THR A 34 -12.02 -7.84 10.22
C THR A 34 -13.29 -8.65 9.95
N ASN A 35 -14.40 -8.00 9.64
CA ASN A 35 -15.66 -8.67 9.31
C ASN A 35 -15.73 -9.19 7.86
N LEU A 36 -14.71 -8.92 7.04
CA LEU A 36 -14.56 -9.44 5.67
C LEU A 36 -13.71 -10.72 5.67
N THR A 37 -14.06 -11.70 6.52
CA THR A 37 -13.26 -12.91 6.76
C THR A 37 -13.02 -13.78 5.51
N ASP A 38 -13.90 -13.68 4.51
CA ASP A 38 -13.80 -14.50 3.29
C ASP A 38 -12.92 -13.87 2.20
N HIS A 39 -12.41 -12.65 2.40
CA HIS A 39 -11.66 -11.93 1.38
C HIS A 39 -10.24 -11.63 1.86
N GLN A 40 -9.25 -12.00 1.04
CA GLN A 40 -7.88 -11.54 1.23
C GLN A 40 -7.84 -10.04 0.91
N VAL A 41 -7.83 -9.21 1.95
CA VAL A 41 -7.56 -7.78 1.85
C VAL A 41 -6.05 -7.60 1.76
N ILE A 42 -5.60 -6.86 0.75
CA ILE A 42 -4.23 -6.37 0.66
C ILE A 42 -4.30 -4.87 0.91
N SER A 43 -3.39 -4.36 1.72
CA SER A 43 -3.29 -2.94 2.00
C SER A 43 -1.85 -2.47 2.00
N CYS A 44 -1.66 -1.21 1.64
CA CYS A 44 -0.40 -0.52 1.81
C CYS A 44 -0.65 0.93 2.21
N VAL A 45 0.22 1.42 3.09
CA VAL A 45 0.19 2.79 3.57
C VAL A 45 1.61 3.35 3.47
N ASP A 46 1.74 4.45 2.75
CA ASP A 46 2.99 5.22 2.68
C ASP A 46 2.78 6.60 3.28
N TYR A 47 3.83 7.10 3.91
CA TYR A 47 3.85 8.43 4.48
C TYR A 47 4.90 9.29 3.80
N PHE A 48 4.52 10.55 3.57
CA PHE A 48 5.31 11.61 2.97
C PHE A 48 5.41 12.78 3.96
N PRO A 49 6.26 12.72 5.01
CA PRO A 49 6.41 13.81 5.97
C PRO A 49 6.70 15.16 5.32
N SER A 50 7.47 15.19 4.22
CA SER A 50 7.78 16.42 3.47
C SER A 50 6.53 17.12 2.95
N ASN A 51 5.55 16.34 2.47
CA ASN A 51 4.28 16.82 1.92
C ASN A 51 3.17 16.91 2.97
N LYS A 52 3.44 16.51 4.22
CA LYS A 52 2.44 16.38 5.30
C LYS A 52 1.22 15.57 4.85
N SER A 53 1.46 14.50 4.10
CA SER A 53 0.44 13.61 3.59
C SER A 53 0.87 12.16 3.73
N GLY A 54 -0.09 11.25 3.78
CA GLY A 54 0.10 9.84 3.48
C GLY A 54 -0.77 9.44 2.30
N GLN A 55 -0.51 8.27 1.76
CA GLN A 55 -1.44 7.58 0.89
C GLN A 55 -1.75 6.23 1.51
N CYS A 56 -2.98 5.76 1.32
CA CYS A 56 -3.31 4.36 1.54
C CYS A 56 -3.97 3.80 0.31
N HIS A 57 -3.67 2.53 0.03
CA HIS A 57 -4.33 1.78 -1.01
C HIS A 57 -4.65 0.41 -0.45
N PHE A 58 -5.91 0.02 -0.52
CA PHE A 58 -6.35 -1.30 -0.08
C PHE A 58 -7.45 -1.83 -0.99
N TYR A 59 -7.45 -3.15 -1.18
CA TYR A 59 -8.35 -3.80 -2.11
C TYR A 59 -8.59 -5.25 -1.69
N THR A 60 -9.71 -5.80 -2.14
CA THR A 60 -10.03 -7.23 -1.99
C THR A 60 -9.71 -7.99 -3.27
N TYR A 61 -9.33 -9.26 -3.13
CA TYR A 61 -9.31 -10.20 -4.26
C TYR A 61 -10.67 -10.18 -5.00
N PRO A 62 -10.71 -10.24 -6.35
CA PRO A 62 -9.61 -10.52 -7.28
C PRO A 62 -8.88 -9.28 -7.81
N TYR A 63 -9.07 -8.10 -7.22
CA TYR A 63 -8.29 -6.94 -7.67
C TYR A 63 -6.80 -7.20 -7.46
N THR A 64 -6.01 -6.80 -8.45
CA THR A 64 -4.57 -6.89 -8.42
C THR A 64 -3.99 -5.53 -8.76
N MET A 65 -3.14 -5.02 -7.88
CA MET A 65 -2.40 -3.80 -8.18
C MET A 65 -1.26 -4.14 -9.14
N VAL A 66 -1.21 -3.44 -10.28
CA VAL A 66 -0.16 -3.60 -11.30
C VAL A 66 0.88 -2.48 -11.21
N TYR A 67 0.48 -1.33 -10.67
CA TYR A 67 1.31 -0.13 -10.51
C TYR A 67 1.30 0.29 -9.05
N TYR A 68 2.49 0.46 -8.46
CA TYR A 68 2.61 1.03 -7.12
C TYR A 68 3.40 2.33 -7.18
N GLU A 69 2.69 3.45 -7.03
CA GLU A 69 3.30 4.77 -7.11
C GLU A 69 3.75 5.29 -5.74
N ASN A 70 4.84 6.05 -5.75
CA ASN A 70 5.35 6.84 -4.64
C ASN A 70 5.73 6.01 -3.41
N ILE A 71 6.45 4.90 -3.62
CA ILE A 71 7.01 4.13 -2.50
C ILE A 71 8.14 4.92 -1.86
N THR A 72 8.12 5.05 -0.54
CA THR A 72 9.18 5.74 0.22
C THR A 72 10.06 4.76 0.98
N ASN A 73 11.11 5.28 1.62
CA ASN A 73 11.99 4.51 2.52
C ASN A 73 11.27 3.86 3.71
N ASN A 74 9.99 4.16 3.93
CA ASN A 74 9.18 3.58 5.00
C ASN A 74 8.43 2.32 4.57
N PHE A 75 8.67 1.84 3.34
CA PHE A 75 8.05 0.65 2.80
C PHE A 75 8.26 -0.58 3.73
N PRO A 76 7.18 -1.27 4.16
CA PRO A 76 7.29 -2.34 5.14
C PRO A 76 7.83 -3.67 4.60
N GLY A 77 8.04 -3.81 3.27
CA GLY A 77 8.58 -5.03 2.68
C GLY A 77 7.55 -6.13 2.40
N GLU A 78 6.27 -5.78 2.22
CA GLU A 78 5.21 -6.74 1.89
C GLU A 78 5.32 -7.28 0.45
N LEU A 79 4.70 -8.44 0.19
CA LEU A 79 4.78 -9.12 -1.10
C LEU A 79 3.63 -8.73 -2.04
N PHE A 80 3.95 -8.10 -3.17
CA PHE A 80 2.99 -7.68 -4.20
C PHE A 80 3.24 -8.39 -5.52
N LYS A 81 2.78 -9.65 -5.62
CA LYS A 81 3.04 -10.54 -6.78
C LYS A 81 2.48 -10.05 -8.12
N CYS A 82 1.63 -9.04 -8.15
CA CYS A 82 1.01 -8.57 -9.40
C CYS A 82 1.56 -7.23 -9.88
N VAL A 83 2.33 -6.53 -9.03
CA VAL A 83 2.91 -5.23 -9.35
C VAL A 83 4.07 -5.44 -10.32
N GLN A 84 4.04 -4.67 -11.42
CA GLN A 84 5.00 -4.73 -12.51
C GLN A 84 5.71 -3.39 -12.72
N SER A 85 5.16 -2.29 -12.22
CA SER A 85 5.78 -0.97 -12.31
C SER A 85 5.68 -0.28 -10.95
N VAL A 86 6.82 0.25 -10.49
CA VAL A 86 6.95 0.96 -9.21
C VAL A 86 7.55 2.32 -9.48
N THR A 87 6.99 3.36 -8.88
CA THR A 87 7.66 4.66 -8.79
C THR A 87 8.13 4.91 -7.37
N LEU A 88 9.37 5.35 -7.24
CA LEU A 88 9.99 5.68 -5.98
C LEU A 88 9.82 7.17 -5.67
N PHE A 89 9.64 7.49 -4.39
CA PHE A 89 9.62 8.87 -3.91
C PHE A 89 10.70 9.06 -2.86
N ASP A 90 11.78 9.72 -3.26
CA ASP A 90 12.94 9.99 -2.43
C ASP A 90 12.69 11.19 -1.51
N GLU A 91 12.36 10.92 -0.24
CA GLU A 91 12.42 11.94 0.84
C GLU A 91 13.78 12.01 1.53
N ARG A 92 14.56 10.94 1.41
CA ARG A 92 15.94 10.79 1.87
C ARG A 92 16.64 9.75 0.99
N PRO A 93 17.95 9.90 0.70
CA PRO A 93 18.65 9.01 -0.22
C PRO A 93 18.41 7.53 0.10
N PHE A 94 18.00 6.77 -0.91
CA PHE A 94 17.74 5.33 -0.76
C PHE A 94 19.01 4.56 -0.39
N GLU A 95 18.92 3.73 0.64
CA GLU A 95 20.00 2.83 1.03
C GLU A 95 19.98 1.57 0.15
N HIS A 96 21.13 0.89 -0.01
CA HIS A 96 21.19 -0.37 -0.78
C HIS A 96 20.20 -1.43 -0.27
N THR A 97 19.99 -1.47 1.05
CA THR A 97 19.03 -2.36 1.72
C THR A 97 17.59 -2.12 1.26
N PHE A 98 17.23 -0.89 0.91
CA PHE A 98 15.91 -0.57 0.37
C PHE A 98 15.67 -1.26 -0.97
N PHE A 99 16.61 -1.20 -1.91
CA PHE A 99 16.46 -1.86 -3.21
C PHE A 99 16.37 -3.39 -3.09
N MET A 100 17.02 -3.98 -2.08
CA MET A 100 16.85 -5.40 -1.76
C MET A 100 15.42 -5.71 -1.30
N GLN A 101 14.83 -4.86 -0.47
CA GLN A 101 13.42 -5.01 -0.05
C GLN A 101 12.46 -4.86 -1.23
N ILE A 102 12.69 -3.88 -2.11
CA ILE A 102 11.90 -3.71 -3.36
C ILE A 102 11.99 -4.98 -4.21
N ALA A 103 13.19 -5.53 -4.45
CA ALA A 103 13.36 -6.74 -5.24
C ALA A 103 12.62 -7.96 -4.65
N GLN A 104 12.56 -8.08 -3.32
CA GLN A 104 11.85 -9.15 -2.62
C GLN A 104 10.33 -8.96 -2.66
N ALA A 105 9.87 -7.72 -2.52
CA ALA A 105 8.46 -7.36 -2.53
C ALA A 105 7.81 -7.48 -3.91
N PHE A 106 8.57 -7.23 -4.98
CA PHE A 106 8.06 -7.13 -6.35
C PHE A 106 8.75 -8.14 -7.28
N PRO A 107 8.47 -9.46 -7.15
CA PRO A 107 9.17 -10.50 -7.90
C PRO A 107 8.95 -10.45 -9.42
N PHE A 108 7.95 -9.70 -9.89
CA PHE A 108 7.63 -9.55 -11.32
C PHE A 108 7.79 -8.10 -11.81
N LEU A 109 8.60 -7.30 -11.11
CA LEU A 109 8.88 -5.91 -11.48
C LEU A 109 9.53 -5.83 -12.86
N LYS A 110 8.99 -4.98 -13.72
CA LYS A 110 9.49 -4.70 -15.08
C LYS A 110 10.05 -3.28 -15.19
N GLU A 111 9.51 -2.36 -14.40
CA GLU A 111 9.87 -0.94 -14.43
C GLU A 111 10.02 -0.41 -13.00
N LEU A 112 11.12 0.30 -12.77
CA LEU A 112 11.40 1.02 -11.54
C LEU A 112 11.85 2.43 -11.94
N THR A 113 11.08 3.44 -11.54
CA THR A 113 11.30 4.85 -11.91
C THR A 113 11.49 5.71 -10.68
#